data_AF-A0A949XH99-F1
#
_entry.id   AF-A0A949XH99-F1
#
_cell.length_a   1.000
_cell.length_b   1.000
_cell.length_c   1.000
_cell.angle_alpha   90.00
_cell.angle_beta   90.00
_cell.angle_gamma   90.00
#
_symmetry.space_group_name_H-M   'P 1'
#
loop_
_entity.id
_entity.type
_entity.pdbx_description
1 polymer ?
#
loop_
_entity_poly.entity_id
_entity_poly.type
_entity_poly.pdbx_seq_one_letter_code
_entity_poly.pdbx_strand_id
1 'polypeptide(L)'
;MTYTTQKTEVEETQDLFDLARLSDEVTALAHVARRAPANDAGVTAAPTAYPDFFRTVRKTGAVLALTDVVAMMIAFVAAGAAAWAYNILYLGNGFQSFTDSTSLQQLAVYTLLCMAAVLWLDAKGHYRQRLPYWEAAGHIATVVITGFMVSGFAEYVSKDSSSRLWMGLSWLLLGFVMIIGRGLARNRMRKNGLWQIPALMIGNGRTAQDAEDALLTDRSMGFCIVGKVSPQDVRACVTQAHWKHLMMQHGVKHLFLALEGQDMERMQVNIRALTRARVPCSIIPPWIGLPSSTLSPHHIFLRDVLILHDTNRLTLPMSRVMKRSFDI
;
A
#
# COMPACT_ATOMS: atom_id res chain seq x y z
N MET A 1 -41.33 -19.31 -31.43
CA MET A 1 -39.97 -19.59 -30.94
C MET A 1 -38.90 -18.80 -31.72
N THR A 2 -39.25 -17.60 -32.22
CA THR A 2 -38.42 -16.86 -33.21
C THR A 2 -37.98 -15.48 -32.72
N TYR A 3 -38.49 -15.03 -31.55
CA TYR A 3 -38.18 -13.70 -31.01
C TYR A 3 -36.91 -13.64 -30.15
N THR A 4 -36.39 -14.78 -29.68
CA THR A 4 -35.24 -14.81 -28.77
C THR A 4 -33.90 -14.82 -29.51
N THR A 5 -33.85 -15.34 -30.74
CA THR A 5 -32.60 -15.47 -31.51
C THR A 5 -32.11 -14.13 -32.08
N GLN A 6 -33.03 -13.23 -32.41
CA GLN A 6 -32.71 -11.97 -33.06
C GLN A 6 -32.11 -10.92 -32.10
N LYS A 7 -32.33 -11.08 -30.78
CA LYS A 7 -31.80 -10.14 -29.78
C LYS A 7 -30.33 -10.41 -29.45
N THR A 8 -29.92 -11.68 -29.47
CA THR A 8 -28.54 -12.09 -29.19
C THR A 8 -27.58 -11.68 -30.31
N GLU A 9 -28.03 -11.72 -31.56
CA GLU A 9 -27.21 -11.39 -32.73
C GLU A 9 -26.93 -9.87 -32.86
N VAL A 10 -27.86 -9.04 -32.38
CA VAL A 10 -27.70 -7.57 -32.33
C VAL A 10 -26.75 -7.14 -31.20
N GLU A 11 -26.76 -7.85 -30.07
CA GLU A 11 -25.88 -7.55 -28.94
C GLU A 11 -24.41 -7.95 -29.23
N GLU A 12 -24.22 -9.08 -29.91
CA GLU A 12 -22.89 -9.58 -30.29
C GLU A 12 -22.24 -8.74 -31.41
N THR A 13 -23.03 -8.21 -32.35
CA THR A 13 -22.53 -7.29 -33.39
C THR A 13 -22.17 -5.92 -32.84
N GLN A 14 -22.82 -5.46 -31.77
CA GLN A 14 -22.54 -4.18 -31.14
C GLN A 14 -21.28 -4.23 -30.26
N ASP A 15 -21.05 -5.32 -29.52
CA ASP A 15 -19.80 -5.56 -28.78
C ASP A 15 -18.58 -5.69 -29.71
N LEU A 16 -18.74 -6.33 -30.87
CA LEU A 16 -17.67 -6.43 -31.86
C LEU A 16 -17.29 -5.06 -32.45
N PHE A 17 -18.27 -4.17 -32.61
CA PHE A 17 -18.06 -2.82 -33.13
C PHE A 17 -17.34 -1.92 -32.12
N ASP A 18 -17.66 -2.05 -30.82
CA ASP A 18 -17.00 -1.31 -29.75
C ASP A 18 -15.55 -1.78 -29.49
N LEU A 19 -15.28 -3.08 -29.64
CA LEU A 19 -13.92 -3.63 -29.55
C LEU A 19 -13.02 -3.16 -30.71
N ALA A 20 -13.56 -3.06 -31.93
CA ALA A 20 -12.82 -2.53 -33.08
C ALA A 20 -12.43 -1.05 -32.86
N ARG A 21 -13.36 -0.24 -32.34
CA ARG A 21 -13.15 1.18 -32.06
C ARG A 21 -12.11 1.43 -30.96
N LEU A 22 -12.10 0.59 -29.92
CA LEU A 22 -11.07 0.63 -28.86
C LEU A 22 -9.68 0.28 -29.39
N SER A 23 -9.58 -0.64 -30.37
CA SER A 23 -8.30 -1.01 -30.97
C SER A 23 -7.69 0.12 -31.80
N ASP A 24 -8.53 0.88 -32.52
CA ASP A 24 -8.08 2.01 -33.34
C ASP A 24 -7.63 3.21 -32.48
N GLU A 25 -8.32 3.50 -31.37
CA GLU A 25 -7.89 4.56 -30.43
C GLU A 25 -6.57 4.21 -29.73
N VAL A 26 -6.37 2.95 -29.35
CA VAL A 26 -5.10 2.47 -28.77
C VAL A 26 -3.96 2.54 -29.79
N THR A 27 -4.24 2.22 -31.05
CA THR A 27 -3.25 2.27 -32.13
C THR A 27 -2.89 3.73 -32.49
N ALA A 28 -3.85 4.65 -32.44
CA ALA A 28 -3.62 6.08 -32.62
C ALA A 28 -2.77 6.68 -31.48
N LEU A 29 -3.04 6.31 -30.22
CA LEU A 29 -2.23 6.71 -29.06
C LEU A 29 -0.80 6.16 -29.13
N ALA A 30 -0.63 4.92 -29.60
CA ALA A 30 0.67 4.30 -29.82
C ALA A 30 1.48 4.99 -30.94
N HIS A 31 0.80 5.50 -31.97
CA HIS A 31 1.46 6.25 -33.05
C HIS A 31 1.91 7.65 -32.64
N VAL A 32 1.15 8.33 -31.77
CA VAL A 32 1.52 9.65 -31.21
C VAL A 32 2.73 9.53 -30.27
N ALA A 33 2.81 8.46 -29.48
CA ALA A 33 3.95 8.20 -28.59
C ALA A 33 5.27 7.92 -29.33
N ARG A 34 5.20 7.45 -30.59
CA ARG A 34 6.38 7.14 -31.43
C ARG A 34 7.11 8.36 -32.00
N ARG A 35 6.54 9.57 -31.94
CA ARG A 35 7.09 10.78 -32.59
C ARG A 35 7.87 11.74 -31.67
N ALA A 36 8.08 11.42 -30.40
CA ALA A 36 8.88 12.28 -29.51
C ALA A 36 10.38 12.19 -29.86
N PRO A 37 11.08 13.30 -30.15
CA PRO A 37 12.44 13.26 -30.66
C PRO A 37 13.45 12.89 -29.56
N ALA A 38 14.36 11.97 -29.90
CA ALA A 38 15.55 11.66 -29.14
C ALA A 38 16.54 12.83 -29.23
N ASN A 39 16.92 13.40 -28.09
CA ASN A 39 17.99 14.40 -28.03
C ASN A 39 19.22 13.79 -27.36
N ASP A 40 20.32 13.74 -28.11
CA ASP A 40 21.65 13.31 -27.68
C ASP A 40 22.35 14.44 -26.92
N ALA A 41 22.65 14.22 -25.63
CA ALA A 41 23.68 14.99 -24.92
C ALA A 41 24.15 14.25 -23.65
N GLY A 42 25.45 13.90 -23.64
CA GLY A 42 26.30 14.02 -22.45
C GLY A 42 26.14 13.00 -21.32
N VAL A 43 27.07 12.04 -21.29
CA VAL A 43 27.36 11.20 -20.12
C VAL A 43 27.84 12.07 -18.96
N THR A 44 27.01 12.31 -17.94
CA THR A 44 27.38 12.46 -16.50
C THR A 44 26.15 12.69 -15.62
N ALA A 45 25.46 11.61 -15.25
CA ALA A 45 24.68 11.43 -14.01
C ALA A 45 23.95 10.08 -14.12
N ALA A 46 24.05 9.20 -13.13
CA ALA A 46 23.29 7.95 -13.13
C ALA A 46 21.78 8.27 -13.21
N PRO A 47 21.06 7.91 -14.29
CA PRO A 47 19.66 8.28 -14.44
C PRO A 47 18.84 7.39 -13.51
N THR A 48 18.46 7.92 -12.35
CA THR A 48 17.61 7.26 -11.33
C THR A 48 16.12 7.14 -11.73
N ALA A 49 15.77 7.45 -12.97
CA ALA A 49 14.39 7.55 -13.41
C ALA A 49 13.91 6.22 -14.04
N TYR A 50 13.58 5.23 -13.20
CA TYR A 50 12.44 4.37 -13.53
C TYR A 50 11.18 5.23 -13.54
N PRO A 51 10.19 4.99 -14.42
CA PRO A 51 9.01 5.84 -14.51
C PRO A 51 8.23 5.84 -13.18
N ASP A 52 8.48 6.85 -12.37
CA ASP A 52 7.74 7.33 -11.19
C ASP A 52 7.28 6.33 -10.12
N PHE A 53 7.76 5.07 -10.07
CA PHE A 53 7.34 4.08 -9.05
C PHE A 53 7.54 4.62 -7.62
N PHE A 54 8.77 4.95 -7.24
CA PHE A 54 9.09 5.44 -5.89
C PHE A 54 8.36 6.74 -5.55
N ARG A 55 8.16 7.60 -6.55
CA ARG A 55 7.41 8.86 -6.39
C ARG A 55 5.94 8.60 -6.11
N THR A 56 5.34 7.63 -6.81
CA THR A 56 3.95 7.20 -6.63
C THR A 56 3.74 6.58 -5.25
N VAL A 57 4.65 5.68 -4.85
CA VAL A 57 4.61 5.05 -3.51
C VAL A 57 4.74 6.11 -2.42
N ARG A 58 5.68 7.04 -2.52
CA ARG A 58 5.85 8.11 -1.53
C ARG A 58 4.65 9.06 -1.45
N LYS A 59 4.07 9.45 -2.60
CA LYS A 59 2.88 10.33 -2.63
C LYS A 59 1.68 9.65 -1.97
N THR A 60 1.38 8.42 -2.36
CA THR A 60 0.26 7.66 -1.79
C THR A 60 0.46 7.33 -0.31
N GLY A 61 1.70 7.03 0.09
CA GLY A 61 2.09 6.86 1.49
C GLY A 61 1.87 8.12 2.33
N ALA A 62 2.21 9.30 1.82
CA ALA A 62 1.94 10.57 2.48
C ALA A 62 0.44 10.84 2.65
N VAL A 63 -0.39 10.49 1.66
CA VAL A 63 -1.85 10.58 1.75
C VAL A 63 -2.39 9.67 2.85
N LEU A 64 -1.84 8.45 2.99
CA LEU A 64 -2.22 7.55 4.09
C LEU A 64 -1.82 8.10 5.45
N ALA A 65 -0.60 8.64 5.60
CA ALA A 65 -0.16 9.26 6.84
C ALA A 65 -1.05 10.44 7.24
N LEU A 66 -1.40 11.30 6.28
CA LEU A 66 -2.34 12.40 6.51
C LEU A 66 -3.73 11.88 6.91
N THR A 67 -4.20 10.81 6.26
CA THR A 67 -5.49 10.17 6.60
C THR A 67 -5.49 9.66 8.03
N ASP A 68 -4.38 9.05 8.48
CA ASP A 68 -4.28 8.52 9.84
C ASP A 68 -4.22 9.63 10.90
N VAL A 69 -3.48 10.73 10.63
CA VAL A 69 -3.46 11.89 11.53
C VAL A 69 -4.84 12.54 11.63
N VAL A 70 -5.55 12.69 10.51
CA VAL A 70 -6.93 13.21 10.50
C VAL A 70 -7.87 12.24 11.23
N ALA A 71 -7.70 10.93 11.05
CA ALA A 71 -8.48 9.92 11.76
C ALA A 71 -8.27 9.99 13.28
N MET A 72 -7.04 10.23 13.75
CA MET A 72 -6.73 10.43 15.16
C MET A 72 -7.45 11.65 15.74
N MET A 73 -7.43 12.78 15.02
CA MET A 73 -8.14 13.99 15.42
C MET A 73 -9.66 13.77 15.48
N ILE A 74 -10.22 13.16 14.44
CA ILE A 74 -11.66 12.87 14.36
C ILE A 74 -12.08 11.92 15.48
N ALA A 75 -11.30 10.87 15.75
CA ALA A 75 -11.62 9.89 16.79
C ALA A 75 -11.67 10.55 18.18
N PHE A 76 -10.71 11.41 18.51
CA PHE A 76 -10.67 12.12 19.79
C PHE A 76 -11.86 13.07 19.96
N VAL A 77 -12.15 13.89 18.95
CA VAL A 77 -13.26 14.85 18.97
C VAL A 77 -14.62 14.14 19.01
N ALA A 78 -14.79 13.10 18.18
CA ALA A 78 -16.03 12.31 18.16
C ALA A 78 -16.25 11.58 19.48
N ALA A 79 -15.20 11.04 20.09
CA ALA A 79 -15.29 10.41 21.40
C ALA A 79 -15.67 11.43 22.49
N GLY A 80 -15.10 12.64 22.45
CA GLY A 80 -15.43 13.71 23.38
C GLY A 80 -16.88 14.16 23.26
N ALA A 81 -17.34 14.37 22.02
CA ALA A 81 -18.74 14.72 21.74
C ALA A 81 -19.72 13.62 22.20
N ALA A 82 -19.38 12.35 21.97
CA ALA A 82 -20.21 11.23 22.41
C ALA A 82 -20.20 11.07 23.95
N ALA A 83 -19.05 11.28 24.60
CA ALA A 83 -18.97 11.26 26.05
C ALA A 83 -19.77 12.40 26.69
N TRP A 84 -19.73 13.58 26.09
CA TRP A 84 -20.53 14.72 26.47
C TRP A 84 -22.02 14.45 26.29
N ALA A 85 -22.44 13.94 25.13
CA ALA A 85 -23.82 13.58 24.85
C ALA A 85 -24.35 12.52 25.84
N TYR A 86 -23.51 11.56 26.24
CA TYR A 86 -23.88 10.59 27.26
C TYR A 86 -24.07 11.23 28.64
N ASN A 87 -23.17 12.14 29.02
CA ASN A 87 -23.23 12.81 30.32
C ASN A 87 -24.49 13.68 30.47
N ILE A 88 -24.84 14.46 29.44
CA ILE A 88 -26.05 15.30 29.47
C ILE A 88 -27.34 14.48 29.50
N LEU A 89 -27.40 13.37 28.74
CA LEU A 89 -28.62 12.56 28.62
C LEU A 89 -28.88 11.66 29.84
N TYR A 90 -27.83 11.10 30.44
CA TYR A 90 -27.98 10.06 31.47
C TYR A 90 -27.60 10.51 32.88
N LEU A 91 -26.68 11.48 33.01
CA LEU A 91 -26.15 11.89 34.33
C LEU A 91 -26.64 13.28 34.75
N GLY A 92 -27.24 14.07 33.85
CA GLY A 92 -27.81 15.38 34.16
C GLY A 92 -26.79 16.43 34.60
N ASN A 93 -25.49 16.15 34.46
CA ASN A 93 -24.41 17.06 34.83
C ASN A 93 -24.07 18.00 33.65
N GLY A 94 -23.86 19.28 33.97
CA GLY A 94 -23.62 20.34 32.99
C GLY A 94 -22.19 20.43 32.44
N PHE A 95 -22.01 21.33 31.47
CA PHE A 95 -20.89 21.60 30.55
C PHE A 95 -19.45 21.70 31.11
N GLN A 96 -19.20 21.61 32.42
CA GLN A 96 -17.86 21.93 32.98
C GLN A 96 -16.73 20.99 32.51
N SER A 97 -17.00 19.75 32.11
CA SER A 97 -15.93 18.75 31.88
C SER A 97 -15.10 18.86 30.59
N PHE A 98 -15.41 19.77 29.65
CA PHE A 98 -14.66 19.84 28.38
C PHE A 98 -13.42 20.76 28.43
N THR A 99 -13.43 21.79 29.28
CA THR A 99 -12.38 22.83 29.34
C THR A 99 -11.55 22.81 30.62
N ASP A 100 -11.79 21.85 31.51
CA ASP A 100 -11.00 21.68 32.72
C ASP A 100 -9.56 21.28 32.40
N SER A 101 -8.59 21.59 33.27
CA SER A 101 -7.17 21.23 33.08
C SER A 101 -6.94 19.75 32.80
N THR A 102 -7.82 18.89 33.32
CA THR A 102 -7.90 17.45 33.10
C THR A 102 -8.08 17.10 31.60
N SER A 103 -8.82 17.89 30.82
CA SER A 103 -9.00 17.64 29.38
C SER A 103 -7.75 17.96 28.55
N LEU A 104 -6.96 18.95 28.96
CA LEU A 104 -5.68 19.27 28.34
C LEU A 104 -4.63 18.17 28.60
N GLN A 105 -4.59 17.60 29.81
CA GLN A 105 -3.73 16.48 30.12
C GLN A 105 -4.11 15.24 29.29
N GLN A 106 -5.40 14.94 29.19
CA GLN A 106 -5.90 13.83 28.37
C GLN A 106 -5.54 14.02 26.89
N LEU A 107 -5.71 15.23 26.35
CA LEU A 107 -5.29 15.57 24.99
C LEU A 107 -3.77 15.40 24.80
N ALA A 108 -2.96 15.85 25.76
CA ALA A 108 -1.50 15.75 25.69
C ALA A 108 -1.05 14.29 25.67
N VAL A 109 -1.56 13.45 26.57
CA VAL A 109 -1.27 12.01 26.62
C VAL A 109 -1.73 11.32 25.34
N TYR A 110 -2.96 11.59 24.88
CA TYR A 110 -3.48 11.01 23.64
C TYR A 110 -2.63 11.40 22.43
N THR A 111 -2.24 12.67 22.32
CA THR A 111 -1.40 13.17 21.24
C THR A 111 -0.02 12.54 21.26
N LEU A 112 0.61 12.41 22.44
CA LEU A 112 1.90 11.73 22.60
C LEU A 112 1.85 10.27 22.13
N LEU A 113 0.81 9.54 22.54
CA LEU A 113 0.61 8.15 22.14
C LEU A 113 0.28 8.02 20.65
N CYS A 114 -0.48 8.95 20.07
CA CYS A 114 -0.74 9.01 18.63
C CYS A 114 0.53 9.28 17.82
N MET A 115 1.39 10.20 18.28
CA MET A 115 2.70 10.41 17.65
C MET A 115 3.54 9.13 17.68
N ALA A 116 3.62 8.46 18.85
CA ALA A 116 4.31 7.17 18.96
C ALA A 116 3.71 6.10 18.03
N ALA A 117 2.39 6.06 17.89
CA ALA A 117 1.69 5.16 16.99
C ALA A 117 2.03 5.42 15.51
N VAL A 118 2.02 6.69 15.06
CA VAL A 118 2.42 7.05 13.69
C VAL A 118 3.86 6.62 13.42
N LEU A 119 4.78 6.86 14.36
CA LEU A 119 6.18 6.45 14.24
C LEU A 119 6.33 4.93 14.17
N TRP A 120 5.58 4.19 14.98
CA TRP A 120 5.59 2.74 14.95
C TRP A 120 5.01 2.18 13.64
N LEU A 121 3.93 2.77 13.13
CA LEU A 121 3.34 2.41 11.83
C LEU A 121 4.29 2.73 10.67
N ASP A 122 5.02 3.85 10.72
CA ASP A 122 6.07 4.17 9.74
C ASP A 122 7.22 3.17 9.79
N ALA A 123 7.65 2.76 10.99
CA ALA A 123 8.67 1.74 11.19
C ALA A 123 8.24 0.37 10.64
N LYS A 124 6.93 0.06 10.72
CA LYS A 124 6.31 -1.12 10.09
C LYS A 124 6.05 -0.98 8.59
N GLY A 125 6.37 0.16 7.99
CA GLY A 125 6.32 0.36 6.54
C GLY A 125 4.97 0.80 5.98
N HIS A 126 4.00 1.18 6.82
CA HIS A 126 2.64 1.55 6.37
C HIS A 126 2.58 2.69 5.35
N TYR A 127 3.56 3.58 5.38
CA TYR A 127 3.63 4.74 4.49
C TYR A 127 4.68 4.59 3.39
N ARG A 128 5.37 3.45 3.35
CA ARG A 128 6.53 3.24 2.47
C ARG A 128 6.38 2.01 1.59
N GLN A 129 5.54 1.07 1.99
CA GLN A 129 5.34 -0.20 1.32
C GLN A 129 3.84 -0.47 1.14
N ARG A 130 3.53 -1.29 0.14
CA ARG A 130 2.18 -1.80 -0.08
C ARG A 130 1.99 -3.04 0.79
N LEU A 131 1.45 -2.85 1.99
CA LEU A 131 1.16 -3.94 2.91
C LEU A 131 -0.17 -4.63 2.56
N PRO A 132 -0.28 -5.92 2.86
CA PRO A 132 -1.54 -6.66 2.88
C PRO A 132 -2.58 -6.00 3.78
N TYR A 133 -3.86 -6.12 3.42
CA TYR A 133 -4.95 -5.56 4.22
C TYR A 133 -4.96 -6.12 5.66
N TRP A 134 -4.84 -7.43 5.80
CA TRP A 134 -4.93 -8.12 7.09
C TRP A 134 -3.75 -7.80 8.00
N GLU A 135 -2.54 -7.69 7.44
CA GLU A 135 -1.37 -7.26 8.18
C GLU A 135 -1.55 -5.82 8.67
N ALA A 136 -2.03 -4.94 7.79
CA ALA A 136 -2.27 -3.56 8.16
C ALA A 136 -3.35 -3.41 9.25
N ALA A 137 -4.42 -4.23 9.18
CA ALA A 137 -5.47 -4.28 10.20
C ALA A 137 -4.93 -4.81 11.54
N GLY A 138 -4.11 -5.86 11.52
CA GLY A 138 -3.45 -6.40 12.71
C GLY A 138 -2.57 -5.35 13.41
N HIS A 139 -1.76 -4.61 12.66
CA HIS A 139 -0.94 -3.52 13.19
C HIS A 139 -1.78 -2.38 13.79
N ILE A 140 -2.89 -2.00 13.16
CA ILE A 140 -3.82 -1.00 13.72
C ILE A 140 -4.42 -1.51 15.03
N ALA A 141 -4.85 -2.77 15.08
CA ALA A 141 -5.39 -3.36 16.30
C ALA A 141 -4.36 -3.37 17.44
N THR A 142 -3.09 -3.70 17.16
CA THR A 142 -2.00 -3.59 18.14
C THR A 142 -1.85 -2.16 18.66
N VAL A 143 -1.83 -1.15 17.77
CA VAL A 143 -1.76 0.26 18.17
C VAL A 143 -2.92 0.64 19.09
N VAL A 144 -4.15 0.24 18.75
CA VAL A 144 -5.34 0.57 19.52
C VAL A 144 -5.31 -0.08 20.90
N ILE A 145 -4.99 -1.38 20.97
CA ILE A 145 -4.95 -2.12 22.25
C ILE A 145 -3.82 -1.60 23.13
N THR A 146 -2.61 -1.45 22.59
CA THR A 146 -1.47 -0.92 23.35
C THR A 146 -1.72 0.51 23.80
N GLY A 147 -2.25 1.36 22.92
CA GLY A 147 -2.59 2.73 23.24
C GLY A 147 -3.67 2.84 24.33
N PHE A 148 -4.72 2.03 24.25
CA PHE A 148 -5.76 1.94 25.28
C PHE A 148 -5.17 1.53 26.64
N MET A 149 -4.31 0.50 26.67
CA MET A 149 -3.68 0.04 27.91
C MET A 149 -2.75 1.08 28.53
N VAL A 150 -1.90 1.70 27.72
CA VAL A 150 -0.95 2.73 28.21
C VAL A 150 -1.70 3.99 28.66
N SER A 151 -2.72 4.41 27.92
CA SER A 151 -3.57 5.54 28.29
C SER A 151 -4.32 5.29 29.60
N GLY A 152 -4.90 4.11 29.77
CA GLY A 152 -5.60 3.74 31.01
C GLY A 152 -4.65 3.65 32.21
N PHE A 153 -3.43 3.15 32.00
CA PHE A 153 -2.40 3.14 33.04
C PHE A 153 -1.97 4.56 33.43
N ALA A 154 -1.76 5.45 32.45
CA ALA A 154 -1.39 6.84 32.70
C ALA A 154 -2.48 7.58 33.51
N GLU A 155 -3.75 7.35 33.19
CA GLU A 155 -4.89 7.90 33.92
C GLU A 155 -4.95 7.36 35.37
N TYR A 156 -4.73 6.06 35.54
CA TYR A 156 -4.68 5.43 36.87
C TYR A 156 -3.57 6.00 37.76
N VAL A 157 -2.35 6.16 37.22
CA VAL A 157 -1.19 6.71 37.95
C VAL A 157 -1.40 8.18 38.30
N SER A 158 -1.99 8.95 37.38
CA SER A 158 -2.23 10.38 37.60
C SER A 158 -3.29 10.65 38.68
N LYS A 159 -4.06 9.63 39.09
CA LYS A 159 -5.23 9.75 40.00
C LYS A 159 -6.20 10.84 39.57
N ASP A 160 -6.22 11.13 38.28
CA ASP A 160 -6.96 12.24 37.70
C ASP A 160 -8.42 11.83 37.51
N SER A 161 -9.34 12.78 37.67
CA SER A 161 -10.78 12.57 37.48
C SER A 161 -11.19 12.72 35.99
N SER A 162 -10.28 12.35 35.09
CA SER A 162 -10.53 12.31 33.65
C SER A 162 -11.75 11.44 33.31
N SER A 163 -12.40 11.78 32.19
CA SER A 163 -13.53 10.98 31.71
C SER A 163 -13.01 9.67 31.13
N ARG A 164 -13.13 8.59 31.93
CA ARG A 164 -12.81 7.21 31.52
C ARG A 164 -13.57 6.77 30.27
N LEU A 165 -14.80 7.26 30.12
CA LEU A 165 -15.63 7.00 28.95
C LEU A 165 -15.05 7.69 27.71
N TRP A 166 -14.63 8.95 27.82
CA TRP A 166 -13.96 9.66 26.71
C TRP A 166 -12.64 8.96 26.34
N MET A 167 -11.84 8.56 27.33
CA MET A 167 -10.58 7.82 27.10
C MET A 167 -10.85 6.52 26.31
N GLY A 168 -11.77 5.68 26.81
CA GLY A 168 -12.05 4.39 26.18
C GLY A 168 -12.64 4.53 24.78
N LEU A 169 -13.57 5.49 24.61
CA LEU A 169 -14.21 5.72 23.33
C LEU A 169 -13.25 6.31 22.30
N SER A 170 -12.25 7.10 22.72
CA SER A 170 -11.21 7.65 21.82
C SER A 170 -10.39 6.56 21.15
N TRP A 171 -9.98 5.54 21.91
CA TRP A 171 -9.22 4.40 21.36
C TRP A 171 -10.08 3.46 20.54
N LEU A 172 -11.32 3.20 20.98
CA LEU A 172 -12.27 2.38 20.22
C LEU A 172 -12.57 3.02 18.86
N LEU A 173 -12.96 4.30 18.85
CA LEU A 173 -13.24 5.03 17.61
C LEU A 173 -11.99 5.18 16.74
N LEU A 174 -10.80 5.32 17.31
CA LEU A 174 -9.56 5.40 16.54
C LEU A 174 -9.38 4.19 15.62
N GLY A 175 -9.61 2.97 16.13
CA GLY A 175 -9.52 1.75 15.32
C GLY A 175 -10.51 1.75 14.15
N PHE A 176 -11.78 2.04 14.42
CA PHE A 176 -12.82 2.09 13.40
C PHE A 176 -12.56 3.18 12.35
N VAL A 177 -12.27 4.40 12.79
CA VAL A 177 -12.05 5.55 11.91
C VAL A 177 -10.78 5.35 11.07
N MET A 178 -9.71 4.76 11.62
CA MET A 178 -8.51 4.41 10.84
C MET A 178 -8.79 3.38 9.75
N ILE A 179 -9.50 2.29 10.06
CA ILE A 179 -9.82 1.25 9.08
C ILE A 179 -10.69 1.81 7.95
N ILE A 180 -11.77 2.53 8.31
CA ILE A 180 -12.68 3.14 7.35
C ILE A 180 -11.97 4.23 6.55
N GLY A 181 -11.24 5.13 7.22
CA GLY A 181 -10.51 6.23 6.61
C GLY A 181 -9.49 5.73 5.59
N ARG A 182 -8.69 4.72 5.94
CA ARG A 182 -7.75 4.08 5.00
C ARG A 182 -8.45 3.40 3.83
N GLY A 183 -9.59 2.72 4.07
CA GLY A 183 -10.41 2.14 3.02
C GLY A 183 -10.90 3.20 2.02
N LEU A 184 -11.41 4.32 2.52
CA LEU A 184 -11.89 5.43 1.72
C LEU A 184 -10.74 6.12 0.96
N ALA A 185 -9.61 6.36 1.61
CA ALA A 185 -8.42 6.94 0.99
C ALA A 185 -7.91 6.07 -0.17
N ARG A 186 -7.83 4.74 0.03
CA ARG A 186 -7.48 3.78 -1.04
C ARG A 186 -8.48 3.83 -2.19
N ASN A 187 -9.79 3.84 -1.89
CA ASN A 187 -10.81 3.89 -2.93
C ASN A 187 -10.72 5.19 -3.76
N ARG A 188 -10.53 6.34 -3.10
CA ARG A 188 -10.33 7.64 -3.76
C ARG A 188 -9.07 7.64 -4.63
N MET A 189 -7.94 7.16 -4.09
CA MET A 189 -6.69 7.07 -4.86
C MET A 189 -6.80 6.10 -6.04
N ARG A 190 -7.59 5.03 -5.91
CA ARG A 190 -7.85 4.08 -7.00
C ARG A 190 -8.67 4.72 -8.12
N LYS A 191 -9.74 5.46 -7.79
CA LYS A 191 -10.53 6.21 -8.77
C LYS A 191 -9.69 7.23 -9.55
N ASN A 192 -8.70 7.82 -8.87
CA ASN A 192 -7.79 8.79 -9.47
C ASN A 192 -6.58 8.13 -10.19
N GLY A 193 -6.52 6.80 -10.30
CA GLY A 193 -5.40 6.08 -10.92
C GLY A 193 -4.06 6.15 -10.14
N LEU A 194 -4.04 6.77 -8.96
CA LEU A 194 -2.83 6.97 -8.15
C LEU A 194 -2.45 5.73 -7.34
N TRP A 195 -3.42 4.89 -6.98
CA TRP A 195 -3.18 3.69 -6.19
C TRP A 195 -2.62 2.53 -7.02
N GLN A 196 -3.07 2.42 -8.28
CA GLN A 196 -2.76 1.32 -9.19
C GLN A 196 -1.33 1.41 -9.71
N ILE A 197 -0.59 0.32 -9.55
CA ILE A 197 0.79 0.17 -10.03
C ILE A 197 0.78 -0.91 -11.12
N PRO A 198 0.99 -0.55 -12.39
CA PRO A 198 1.10 -1.53 -13.46
C PRO A 198 2.38 -2.37 -13.25
N ALA A 199 2.23 -3.68 -13.26
CA ALA A 199 3.29 -4.62 -13.00
C ALA A 199 3.40 -5.67 -14.12
N LEU A 200 4.62 -6.14 -14.38
CA LEU A 200 4.91 -7.22 -15.32
C LEU A 200 5.27 -8.48 -14.53
N MET A 201 4.64 -9.60 -14.86
CA MET A 201 4.99 -10.90 -14.30
C MET A 201 6.02 -11.58 -15.20
N ILE A 202 7.14 -12.00 -14.62
CA ILE A 202 8.18 -12.78 -15.29
C ILE A 202 8.13 -14.20 -14.72
N GLY A 203 7.68 -15.14 -15.54
CA GLY A 203 7.47 -16.52 -15.13
C GLY A 203 6.28 -17.16 -15.83
N ASN A 204 6.43 -18.43 -16.22
CA ASN A 204 5.40 -19.19 -16.94
C ASN A 204 4.91 -20.41 -16.14
N GLY A 205 5.43 -20.63 -14.92
CA GLY A 205 5.16 -21.80 -14.10
C GLY A 205 3.93 -21.66 -13.20
N ARG A 206 3.72 -22.66 -12.33
CA ARG A 206 2.58 -22.72 -11.41
C ARG A 206 2.62 -21.57 -10.39
N THR A 207 3.81 -21.25 -9.89
CA THR A 207 4.09 -20.12 -9.00
C THR A 207 3.64 -18.79 -9.61
N ALA A 208 3.72 -18.61 -10.94
CA ALA A 208 3.27 -17.39 -11.60
C ALA A 208 1.74 -17.30 -11.69
N GLN A 209 1.06 -18.45 -11.82
CA GLN A 209 -0.41 -18.53 -11.79
C GLN A 209 -0.92 -18.26 -10.37
N ASP A 210 -0.36 -18.94 -9.37
CA ASP A 210 -0.74 -18.74 -7.97
C ASP A 210 -0.48 -17.29 -7.51
N ALA A 211 0.62 -16.70 -7.98
CA ALA A 211 0.93 -15.29 -7.73
C ALA A 211 -0.11 -14.34 -8.33
N GLU A 212 -0.57 -14.61 -9.54
CA GLU A 212 -1.60 -13.81 -10.18
C GLU A 212 -2.93 -13.94 -9.42
N ASP A 213 -3.34 -15.15 -9.08
CA ASP A 213 -4.57 -15.40 -8.31
C ASP A 213 -4.54 -14.71 -6.95
N ALA A 214 -3.40 -14.74 -6.25
CA ALA A 214 -3.23 -14.04 -4.99
C ALA A 214 -3.28 -12.51 -5.14
N LEU A 215 -2.64 -11.95 -6.16
CA LEU A 215 -2.66 -10.51 -6.45
C LEU A 215 -4.07 -10.04 -6.89
N LEU A 216 -4.82 -10.88 -7.59
CA LEU A 216 -6.20 -10.60 -7.99
C LEU A 216 -7.16 -10.64 -6.80
N THR A 217 -6.94 -11.56 -5.86
CA THR A 217 -7.78 -11.69 -4.67
C THR A 217 -7.48 -10.60 -3.64
N ASP A 218 -6.19 -10.31 -3.36
CA ASP A 218 -5.80 -9.20 -2.49
C ASP A 218 -5.56 -7.90 -3.27
N ARG A 219 -6.67 -7.26 -3.67
CA ARG A 219 -6.65 -5.94 -4.33
C ARG A 219 -6.12 -4.80 -3.45
N SER A 220 -5.83 -5.04 -2.16
CA SER A 220 -5.41 -3.98 -1.25
C SER A 220 -4.03 -3.42 -1.59
N MET A 221 -3.14 -4.25 -2.15
CA MET A 221 -1.78 -3.82 -2.53
C MET A 221 -1.76 -2.86 -3.73
N GLY A 222 -2.78 -2.90 -4.58
CA GLY A 222 -2.89 -2.01 -5.74
C GLY A 222 -1.98 -2.35 -6.92
N PHE A 223 -1.43 -3.57 -6.99
CA PHE A 223 -0.73 -4.03 -8.19
C PHE A 223 -1.73 -4.49 -9.25
N CYS A 224 -1.45 -4.19 -10.52
CA CYS A 224 -2.23 -4.65 -11.67
C CYS A 224 -1.28 -5.31 -12.66
N ILE A 225 -1.44 -6.60 -12.90
CA ILE A 225 -0.62 -7.34 -13.88
C ILE A 225 -1.06 -6.92 -15.29
N VAL A 226 -0.17 -6.26 -16.02
CA VAL A 226 -0.42 -5.77 -17.39
C VAL A 226 -0.03 -6.83 -18.43
N GLY A 227 0.90 -7.72 -18.08
CA GLY A 227 1.34 -8.79 -18.97
C GLY A 227 2.23 -9.80 -18.28
N LYS A 228 2.46 -10.92 -18.99
CA LYS A 228 3.37 -11.99 -18.59
C LYS A 228 4.45 -12.16 -19.65
N VAL A 229 5.69 -12.40 -19.21
CA VAL A 229 6.84 -12.63 -20.09
C VAL A 229 7.58 -13.89 -19.66
N SER A 230 8.03 -14.68 -20.64
CA SER A 230 8.83 -15.87 -20.38
C SER A 230 10.18 -15.48 -19.78
N PRO A 231 10.70 -16.22 -18.79
CA PRO A 231 12.07 -16.03 -18.30
C PRO A 231 13.12 -16.07 -19.41
N GLN A 232 12.84 -16.78 -20.52
CA GLN A 232 13.74 -16.90 -21.66
C GLN A 232 13.88 -15.58 -22.44
N ASP A 233 12.79 -14.83 -22.61
CA ASP A 233 12.74 -13.59 -23.40
C ASP A 233 13.51 -12.46 -22.72
N VAL A 234 13.60 -12.50 -21.39
CA VAL A 234 14.34 -11.52 -20.57
C VAL A 234 15.77 -11.93 -20.25
N ARG A 235 16.27 -13.08 -20.75
CA ARG A 235 17.67 -13.50 -20.52
C ARG A 235 18.69 -12.48 -21.03
N ALA A 236 18.40 -11.81 -22.14
CA ALA A 236 19.26 -10.77 -22.69
C ALA A 236 19.32 -9.50 -21.81
N CYS A 237 18.42 -9.35 -20.84
CA CYS A 237 18.36 -8.20 -19.95
C CYS A 237 19.39 -8.32 -18.82
N VAL A 238 20.63 -7.92 -19.10
CA VAL A 238 21.74 -7.92 -18.11
C VAL A 238 22.15 -6.52 -17.65
N THR A 239 21.67 -5.46 -18.31
CA THR A 239 22.00 -4.06 -17.96
C THR A 239 20.75 -3.30 -17.51
N GLN A 240 20.96 -2.21 -16.77
CA GLN A 240 19.89 -1.29 -16.37
C GLN A 240 19.09 -0.77 -17.58
N ALA A 241 19.77 -0.50 -18.70
CA ALA A 241 19.14 0.00 -19.92
C ALA A 241 18.17 -1.01 -20.53
N HIS A 242 18.53 -2.31 -20.56
CA HIS A 242 17.64 -3.36 -21.06
C HIS A 242 16.36 -3.47 -20.22
N TRP A 243 16.50 -3.46 -18.89
CA TRP A 243 15.35 -3.50 -17.98
C TRP A 243 14.46 -2.27 -18.12
N LYS A 244 15.07 -1.08 -18.25
CA LYS A 244 14.32 0.17 -18.44
C LYS A 244 13.56 0.15 -19.77
N HIS A 245 14.18 -0.34 -20.84
CA HIS A 245 13.54 -0.50 -22.15
C HIS A 245 12.33 -1.44 -22.07
N LEU A 246 12.50 -2.62 -21.46
CA LEU A 246 11.41 -3.58 -21.24
C LEU A 246 10.25 -2.95 -20.46
N MET A 247 10.56 -2.24 -19.36
CA MET A 247 9.54 -1.59 -18.54
C MET A 247 8.79 -0.49 -19.31
N MET A 248 9.50 0.30 -20.13
CA MET A 248 8.88 1.33 -20.97
C MET A 248 8.05 0.73 -22.10
N GLN A 249 8.52 -0.35 -22.72
CA GLN A 249 7.80 -1.07 -23.78
C GLN A 249 6.45 -1.62 -23.30
N HIS A 250 6.40 -2.14 -22.07
CA HIS A 250 5.17 -2.67 -21.47
C HIS A 250 4.40 -1.64 -20.62
N GLY A 251 4.89 -0.41 -20.48
CA GLY A 251 4.26 0.63 -19.65
C GLY A 251 4.18 0.29 -18.15
N VAL A 252 5.08 -0.56 -17.65
CA VAL A 252 5.04 -1.07 -16.27
C VAL A 252 5.98 -0.30 -15.33
N LYS A 253 5.62 -0.29 -14.06
CA LYS A 253 6.36 0.38 -12.97
C LYS A 253 7.02 -0.59 -12.00
N HIS A 254 6.62 -1.86 -12.02
CA HIS A 254 7.10 -2.90 -11.10
C HIS A 254 7.24 -4.26 -11.80
N LEU A 255 8.18 -5.09 -11.36
CA LEU A 255 8.39 -6.44 -11.87
C LEU A 255 8.13 -7.48 -10.79
N PHE A 256 7.34 -8.50 -11.10
CA PHE A 256 7.22 -9.70 -10.28
C PHE A 256 8.01 -10.84 -10.92
N LEU A 257 8.89 -11.47 -10.14
CA LEU A 257 9.72 -12.59 -10.57
C LEU A 257 9.18 -13.85 -9.89
N ALA A 258 8.40 -14.64 -10.63
CA ALA A 258 7.82 -15.90 -10.17
C ALA A 258 8.51 -17.07 -10.88
N LEU A 259 9.67 -17.47 -10.35
CA LEU A 259 10.58 -18.41 -11.02
C LEU A 259 10.62 -19.74 -10.27
N GLU A 260 10.62 -20.83 -11.03
CA GLU A 260 10.63 -22.20 -10.49
C GLU A 260 11.87 -22.96 -10.95
N GLY A 261 12.44 -23.76 -10.03
CA GLY A 261 13.52 -24.69 -10.33
C GLY A 261 14.67 -24.09 -11.15
N GLN A 262 14.90 -24.65 -12.34
CA GLN A 262 16.01 -24.28 -13.22
C GLN A 262 15.93 -22.83 -13.73
N ASP A 263 14.75 -22.21 -13.79
CA ASP A 263 14.64 -20.82 -14.24
C ASP A 263 15.17 -19.84 -13.20
N MET A 264 15.08 -20.17 -11.91
CA MET A 264 15.70 -19.39 -10.84
C MET A 264 17.23 -19.41 -10.97
N GLU A 265 17.81 -20.59 -11.21
CA GLU A 265 19.26 -20.75 -11.40
C GLU A 265 19.76 -20.01 -12.65
N ARG A 266 19.06 -20.18 -13.78
CA ARG A 266 19.43 -19.55 -15.04
C ARG A 266 19.29 -18.04 -15.02
N MET A 267 18.40 -17.49 -14.21
CA MET A 267 18.17 -16.05 -14.12
C MET A 267 18.92 -15.37 -12.95
N GLN A 268 19.79 -16.09 -12.23
CA GLN A 268 20.55 -15.51 -11.11
C GLN A 268 21.37 -14.26 -11.50
N VAL A 269 22.04 -14.29 -12.66
CA VAL A 269 22.85 -13.16 -13.15
C VAL A 269 21.96 -11.94 -13.40
N ASN A 270 20.81 -12.16 -14.04
CA ASN A 270 19.81 -11.15 -14.34
C ASN A 270 19.17 -10.58 -13.06
N ILE A 271 18.84 -11.42 -12.07
CA ILE A 271 18.33 -10.99 -10.76
C ILE A 271 19.36 -10.13 -10.03
N ARG A 272 20.63 -10.53 -10.03
CA ARG A 272 21.71 -9.72 -9.44
C ARG A 272 21.86 -8.38 -10.16
N ALA A 273 21.74 -8.37 -11.49
CA ALA A 273 21.75 -7.14 -12.29
C ALA A 273 20.55 -6.24 -11.97
N LEU A 274 19.35 -6.81 -11.79
CA LEU A 274 18.13 -6.10 -11.38
C LEU A 274 18.32 -5.42 -10.02
N THR A 275 18.81 -6.17 -9.02
CA THR A 275 19.06 -5.66 -7.67
C THR A 275 20.10 -4.55 -7.69
N ARG A 276 21.20 -4.71 -8.43
CA ARG A 276 22.25 -3.69 -8.57
C ARG A 276 21.74 -2.43 -9.27
N ALA A 277 20.90 -2.61 -10.29
CA ALA A 277 20.29 -1.52 -11.05
C ALA A 277 19.16 -0.80 -10.29
N ARG A 278 18.79 -1.25 -9.09
CA ARG A 278 17.67 -0.72 -8.28
C ARG A 278 16.35 -0.70 -9.04
N VAL A 279 16.11 -1.72 -9.84
CA VAL A 279 14.84 -1.89 -10.54
C VAL A 279 13.77 -2.28 -9.51
N PRO A 280 12.61 -1.62 -9.48
CA PRO A 280 11.49 -2.05 -8.64
C PRO A 280 11.06 -3.48 -9.00
N CYS A 281 11.46 -4.44 -8.18
CA CYS A 281 11.14 -5.85 -8.40
C CYS A 281 10.80 -6.56 -7.10
N SER A 282 10.03 -7.64 -7.21
CA SER A 282 9.63 -8.52 -6.12
C SER A 282 9.79 -9.95 -6.55
N ILE A 283 10.51 -10.74 -5.75
CA ILE A 283 10.69 -12.17 -6.02
C ILE A 283 9.63 -12.93 -5.25
N ILE A 284 8.91 -13.77 -5.97
CA ILE A 284 7.91 -14.68 -5.43
C ILE A 284 8.59 -16.05 -5.36
N PRO A 285 8.85 -16.59 -4.17
CA PRO A 285 9.48 -17.89 -4.03
C PRO A 285 8.53 -19.00 -4.55
N PRO A 286 9.08 -20.08 -5.12
CA PRO A 286 8.27 -21.24 -5.47
C PRO A 286 7.68 -21.89 -4.22
N TRP A 287 6.49 -22.48 -4.35
CA TRP A 287 5.84 -23.22 -3.27
C TRP A 287 6.74 -24.36 -2.77
N ILE A 288 7.24 -24.24 -1.54
CA ILE A 288 7.74 -25.38 -0.79
C ILE A 288 6.52 -25.99 -0.12
N GLY A 289 6.14 -27.21 -0.53
CA GLY A 289 4.97 -27.93 -0.05
C GLY A 289 5.01 -28.16 1.47
N LEU A 290 4.59 -27.15 2.23
CA LEU A 290 4.33 -27.29 3.66
C LEU A 290 3.08 -28.18 3.82
N PRO A 291 3.09 -29.12 4.78
CA PRO A 291 2.01 -30.10 4.96
C PRO A 291 0.66 -29.39 5.12
N SER A 292 -0.30 -29.83 4.32
CA SER A 292 -1.58 -29.18 3.99
C SER A 292 -2.62 -29.13 5.10
N SER A 293 -2.27 -29.33 6.38
CA SER A 293 -3.28 -29.54 7.44
C SER A 293 -3.55 -28.37 8.37
N THR A 294 -2.82 -27.24 8.31
CA THR A 294 -2.97 -26.21 9.37
C THR A 294 -3.00 -24.75 8.95
N LEU A 295 -2.86 -24.40 7.67
CA LEU A 295 -2.87 -22.99 7.26
C LEU A 295 -3.66 -22.78 5.97
N SER A 296 -4.71 -21.97 6.07
CA SER A 296 -5.53 -21.56 4.92
C SER A 296 -4.66 -20.85 3.86
N PRO A 297 -4.79 -21.19 2.56
CA PRO A 297 -3.91 -20.77 1.46
C PRO A 297 -3.71 -19.25 1.31
N HIS A 298 -4.63 -18.45 1.85
CA HIS A 298 -4.68 -17.01 1.65
C HIS A 298 -3.78 -16.19 2.59
N HIS A 299 -3.33 -16.78 3.71
CA HIS A 299 -2.68 -16.02 4.79
C HIS A 299 -1.14 -16.10 4.81
N ILE A 300 -0.54 -17.10 4.16
CA ILE A 300 0.93 -17.22 4.06
C ILE A 300 1.46 -16.41 2.86
N PHE A 301 0.64 -16.25 1.82
CA PHE A 301 1.10 -15.88 0.48
C PHE A 301 1.65 -14.45 0.35
N LEU A 302 1.29 -13.53 1.25
CA LEU A 302 1.82 -12.16 1.23
C LEU A 302 2.91 -11.90 2.28
N ARG A 303 3.21 -12.86 3.16
CA ARG A 303 4.22 -12.64 4.20
C ARG A 303 5.65 -12.68 3.66
N ASP A 304 5.89 -13.49 2.64
CA ASP A 304 7.24 -13.79 2.14
C ASP A 304 7.42 -13.47 0.65
N VAL A 305 6.73 -12.45 0.12
CA VAL A 305 7.26 -11.78 -1.07
C VAL A 305 8.49 -11.03 -0.60
N LEU A 306 9.68 -11.59 -0.87
CA LEU A 306 10.93 -10.87 -0.64
C LEU A 306 10.95 -9.71 -1.63
N ILE A 307 10.37 -8.59 -1.22
CA ILE A 307 10.61 -7.34 -1.90
C ILE A 307 12.05 -6.98 -1.57
N LEU A 308 12.94 -7.23 -2.53
CA LEU A 308 14.31 -6.72 -2.54
C LEU A 308 14.23 -5.18 -2.70
N HIS A 309 13.73 -4.53 -1.66
CA HIS A 309 13.90 -3.11 -1.48
C HIS A 309 15.34 -2.89 -1.06
N ASP A 310 15.98 -1.91 -1.72
CA ASP A 310 17.20 -1.31 -1.21
C ASP A 310 16.97 -0.91 0.25
N THR A 311 17.63 -1.65 1.14
CA THR A 311 17.62 -1.49 2.59
C THR A 311 18.39 -0.25 3.03
N ASN A 312 18.67 0.69 2.13
CA ASN A 312 19.35 1.93 2.48
C ASN A 312 18.47 2.85 3.35
N ARG A 313 18.41 2.48 4.63
CA ARG A 313 17.86 3.24 5.75
C ARG A 313 18.63 4.56 6.00
N LEU A 314 19.70 4.85 5.26
CA LEU A 314 20.49 6.09 5.41
C LEU A 314 19.98 7.26 4.56
N THR A 315 18.99 7.05 3.69
CA THR A 315 18.32 8.16 2.96
C THR A 315 17.02 8.63 3.62
N LEU A 316 16.63 8.00 4.74
CA LEU A 316 15.37 8.24 5.43
C LEU A 316 15.28 9.71 5.91
N PRO A 317 14.21 10.46 5.58
CA PRO A 317 13.97 11.76 6.19
C PRO A 317 13.76 11.62 7.70
N MET A 318 13.20 10.50 8.16
CA MET A 318 12.97 10.26 9.59
C MET A 318 14.23 9.93 10.38
N SER A 319 15.21 9.21 9.79
CA SER A 319 16.51 9.04 10.45
C SER A 319 17.26 10.37 10.53
N ARG A 320 17.05 11.28 9.57
CA ARG A 320 17.57 12.65 9.63
C ARG A 320 16.89 13.50 10.70
N VAL A 321 15.57 13.39 10.89
CA VAL A 321 14.85 14.11 11.96
C VAL A 321 15.27 13.57 13.32
N MET A 322 15.26 12.25 13.51
CA MET A 322 15.66 11.63 14.77
C MET A 322 17.14 11.88 15.09
N LYS A 323 18.01 11.85 14.07
CA LYS A 323 19.41 12.28 14.23
C LYS A 323 19.52 13.76 14.61
N ARG A 324 18.76 14.66 13.97
CA ARG A 324 18.72 16.09 14.33
C ARG A 324 18.20 16.33 15.75
N SER A 325 17.26 15.53 16.24
CA SER A 325 16.75 15.65 17.61
C SER A 325 17.75 15.19 18.67
N PHE A 326 18.70 14.33 18.30
CA PHE A 326 19.81 13.92 19.17
C PHE A 326 21.06 14.79 19.03
N ASP A 327 21.25 15.45 17.87
CA ASP A 327 22.40 16.33 17.60
C ASP A 327 22.19 17.79 18.10
N ILE A 328 20.99 18.18 18.53
CA ILE A 328 20.66 19.50 19.15
C ILE A 328 20.66 19.36 20.67
#